data_AF-A0A959DA33-F1
#
_entry.id   AF-A0A959DA33-F1
#
_cell.length_a   1.000
_cell.length_b   1.000
_cell.length_c   1.000
_cell.angle_alpha   90.00
_cell.angle_beta   90.00
_cell.angle_gamma   90.00
#
_symmetry.space_group_name_H-M   'P 1'
#
loop_
_entity.id
_entity.type
_entity.pdbx_description
1 polymer ?
#
loop_
_entity_poly.entity_id
_entity_poly.type
_entity_poly.pdbx_seq_one_letter_code
_entity_poly.pdbx_strand_id
1 'polypeptide(L)'
;LRLFRPLEWNTRHWLQRKVGDITYQYKPEHSFNDSLAQALDGFSRQLSGRFHIGPLAFDYYLYDSTEELFRMNGFDYEPLMFTEEQTGGMAETYNGILHAANGTEWYPHEVVHLYARDAYPERHYWLEEGLATYLGGSIGQPLEWHLKRIARHLDAHPDLPWGRPWELTKMDDTTDLRYAVAGLFMKLADEKEGQRGIDHLMLQSGREDSRSYQVLEAYFDTGPEGLGNFIQQKLGAYH
;
A
#
# COMPACT_ATOMS: atom_id res chain seq x y z
N LEU A 1 -36.73 -10.91 7.41
CA LEU A 1 -35.43 -10.49 7.96
C LEU A 1 -34.80 -9.52 6.97
N ARG A 2 -34.37 -8.33 7.39
CA ARG A 2 -33.59 -7.42 6.52
C ARG A 2 -32.14 -7.56 6.97
N LEU A 3 -31.28 -8.07 6.10
CA LEU A 3 -29.84 -8.15 6.34
C LEU A 3 -29.26 -6.75 6.10
N PHE A 4 -28.45 -6.26 7.03
CA PHE A 4 -27.74 -4.98 6.92
C PHE A 4 -26.24 -5.26 6.89
N ARG A 5 -25.48 -4.48 6.12
CA ARG A 5 -24.02 -4.50 6.22
C ARG A 5 -23.64 -3.85 7.57
N PRO A 6 -22.83 -4.49 8.43
CA PRO A 6 -22.45 -3.92 9.72
C PRO A 6 -21.87 -2.51 9.59
N LEU A 7 -21.02 -2.28 8.59
CA LEU A 7 -20.45 -0.97 8.29
C LEU A 7 -21.52 0.12 8.18
N GLU A 8 -22.51 -0.06 7.30
CA GLU A 8 -23.58 0.93 7.07
C GLU A 8 -24.40 1.20 8.34
N TRP A 9 -24.68 0.15 9.12
CA TRP A 9 -25.41 0.31 10.37
C TRP A 9 -24.57 1.03 11.42
N ASN A 10 -23.33 0.61 11.63
CA ASN A 10 -22.44 1.11 12.68
C ASN A 10 -22.02 2.56 12.42
N THR A 11 -21.91 2.95 11.15
CA THR A 11 -21.51 4.30 10.71
C THR A 11 -22.69 5.20 10.35
N ARG A 12 -23.95 4.78 10.57
CA ARG A 12 -25.16 5.53 10.18
C ARG A 12 -25.29 6.96 10.73
N HIS A 13 -24.52 7.29 11.76
CA HIS A 13 -24.49 8.61 12.41
C HIS A 13 -23.23 9.41 12.09
N TRP A 14 -22.34 8.85 11.27
CA TRP A 14 -21.12 9.53 10.85
C TRP A 14 -21.47 10.71 9.94
N LEU A 15 -20.60 11.71 10.00
CA LEU A 15 -20.66 12.86 9.11
C LEU A 15 -20.07 12.48 7.76
N GLN A 16 -20.63 13.08 6.72
CA GLN A 16 -20.17 12.92 5.35
C GLN A 16 -19.62 14.24 4.80
N ARG A 17 -18.48 14.19 4.13
CA ARG A 17 -17.91 15.34 3.43
C ARG A 17 -17.30 14.95 2.10
N LYS A 18 -17.64 15.66 1.03
CA LYS A 18 -17.09 15.44 -0.31
C LYS A 18 -15.99 16.45 -0.62
N VAL A 19 -14.83 15.97 -1.05
CA VAL A 19 -13.70 16.78 -1.54
C VAL A 19 -13.24 16.18 -2.86
N GLY A 20 -13.48 16.91 -3.96
CA GLY A 20 -13.25 16.38 -5.30
C GLY A 20 -14.08 15.12 -5.56
N ASP A 21 -13.41 14.02 -5.91
CA ASP A 21 -14.06 12.73 -6.17
C ASP A 21 -14.11 11.81 -4.94
N ILE A 22 -13.58 12.25 -3.79
CA ILE A 22 -13.52 11.49 -2.55
C ILE A 22 -14.68 11.88 -1.62
N THR A 23 -15.41 10.89 -1.12
CA THR A 23 -16.48 11.08 -0.14
C THR A 23 -16.04 10.51 1.22
N TYR A 24 -15.69 11.40 2.15
CA TYR A 24 -15.27 11.02 3.48
C TYR A 24 -16.45 10.73 4.39
N GLN A 25 -16.34 9.65 5.16
CA GLN A 25 -17.22 9.23 6.24
C GLN A 25 -16.40 9.24 7.53
N TYR A 26 -16.80 10.01 8.54
CA TYR A 26 -16.03 10.19 9.78
C TYR A 26 -16.93 10.49 10.98
N LYS A 27 -16.43 10.23 12.19
CA LYS A 27 -17.19 10.48 13.42
C LYS A 27 -17.51 11.96 13.64
N PRO A 28 -18.65 12.31 14.28
CA PRO A 28 -18.99 13.70 14.60
C PRO A 28 -17.94 14.45 15.40
N GLU A 29 -17.15 13.75 16.21
CA GLU A 29 -16.12 14.32 17.06
C GLU A 29 -14.78 14.54 16.33
N HIS A 30 -14.61 13.97 15.13
CA HIS A 30 -13.37 14.09 14.37
C HIS A 30 -13.24 15.49 13.74
N SER A 31 -12.08 16.11 13.95
CA SER A 31 -11.78 17.43 13.41
C SER A 31 -11.25 17.33 11.98
N PHE A 32 -12.16 17.37 11.00
CA PHE A 32 -11.82 17.18 9.59
C PHE A 32 -10.74 18.17 9.08
N ASN A 33 -9.67 17.65 8.47
CA ASN A 33 -8.60 18.46 7.89
C ASN A 33 -8.77 18.62 6.37
N ASP A 34 -9.33 19.76 5.97
CA ASP A 34 -9.53 20.12 4.56
C ASP A 34 -8.25 20.10 3.71
N SER A 35 -7.13 20.56 4.27
CA SER A 35 -5.87 20.65 3.54
C SER A 35 -5.34 19.25 3.19
N LEU A 36 -5.47 18.29 4.12
CA LEU A 36 -5.06 16.90 3.88
C LEU A 36 -6.00 16.20 2.90
N ALA A 37 -7.31 16.44 3.00
CA ALA A 37 -8.28 15.90 2.06
C ALA A 37 -8.04 16.42 0.63
N GLN A 38 -7.75 17.73 0.48
CA GLN A 38 -7.39 18.32 -0.81
C GLN A 38 -6.07 17.78 -1.35
N ALA A 39 -5.09 17.54 -0.47
CA ALA A 39 -3.84 16.90 -0.87
C ALA A 39 -4.09 15.49 -1.40
N LEU A 40 -4.96 14.70 -0.75
CA LEU A 40 -5.28 13.34 -1.21
C LEU A 40 -6.04 13.34 -2.54
N ASP A 41 -6.99 14.26 -2.75
CA ASP A 41 -7.64 14.45 -4.07
C ASP A 41 -6.60 14.81 -5.15
N GLY A 42 -5.66 15.71 -4.83
CA GLY A 42 -4.56 16.07 -5.71
C GLY A 42 -3.68 14.86 -6.08
N PHE A 43 -3.34 14.02 -5.10
CA PHE A 43 -2.60 12.78 -5.32
C PHE A 43 -3.39 11.79 -6.18
N SER A 44 -4.69 11.59 -5.90
CA SER A 44 -5.58 10.76 -6.71
C SER A 44 -5.58 11.20 -8.18
N ARG A 45 -5.67 12.51 -8.45
CA ARG A 45 -5.58 13.05 -9.82
C ARG A 45 -4.22 12.82 -10.48
N GLN A 46 -3.12 12.85 -9.71
CA GLN A 46 -1.81 12.51 -10.23
C GLN A 46 -1.74 11.04 -10.65
N LEU A 47 -2.32 10.12 -9.87
CA LEU A 47 -2.40 8.71 -10.23
C LEU A 47 -3.28 8.48 -11.47
N SER A 48 -4.43 9.15 -11.56
CA SER A 48 -5.28 9.16 -12.75
C SER A 48 -4.49 9.55 -14.00
N GLY A 49 -3.73 10.66 -13.94
CA GLY A 49 -2.87 11.08 -15.04
C GLY A 49 -1.73 10.09 -15.34
N ARG A 50 -1.06 9.57 -14.30
CA ARG A 50 0.07 8.64 -14.43
C ARG A 50 -0.33 7.33 -15.08
N PHE A 51 -1.45 6.75 -14.68
CA PHE A 51 -1.93 5.46 -15.19
C PHE A 51 -2.87 5.59 -16.40
N HIS A 52 -3.17 6.81 -16.84
CA HIS A 52 -4.12 7.09 -17.93
C HIS A 52 -5.51 6.49 -17.67
N ILE A 53 -5.91 6.47 -16.40
CA ILE A 53 -7.23 6.03 -15.93
C ILE A 53 -8.03 7.27 -15.56
N GLY A 54 -9.33 7.29 -15.82
CA GLY A 54 -10.18 8.40 -15.38
C GLY A 54 -10.15 8.58 -13.86
N PRO A 55 -10.51 9.77 -13.33
CA PRO A 55 -10.61 9.96 -11.89
C PRO A 55 -11.56 8.93 -11.28
N LEU A 56 -11.10 8.29 -10.20
CA LEU A 56 -11.91 7.34 -9.45
C LEU A 56 -12.65 8.07 -8.33
N ALA A 57 -13.96 7.92 -8.30
CA ALA A 57 -14.77 8.31 -7.15
C ALA A 57 -14.85 7.15 -6.16
N PHE A 58 -14.63 7.43 -4.88
CA PHE A 58 -14.63 6.42 -3.82
C PHE A 58 -15.05 7.00 -2.47
N ASP A 59 -15.55 6.12 -1.60
CA ASP A 59 -15.86 6.43 -0.21
C ASP A 59 -14.62 6.19 0.67
N TYR A 60 -14.31 7.13 1.54
CA TYR A 60 -13.18 7.08 2.47
C TYR A 60 -13.72 7.03 3.89
N TYR A 61 -13.65 5.86 4.53
CA TYR A 61 -14.01 5.72 5.94
C TYR A 61 -12.78 5.99 6.80
N LEU A 62 -12.84 7.10 7.54
CA LEU A 62 -11.78 7.54 8.44
C LEU A 62 -12.05 6.99 9.84
N TYR A 63 -11.15 6.12 10.29
CA TYR A 63 -11.12 5.56 11.63
C TYR A 63 -9.92 6.10 12.39
N ASP A 64 -10.06 6.24 13.71
CA ASP A 64 -8.97 6.67 14.60
C ASP A 64 -7.94 5.56 14.81
N SER A 65 -8.33 4.30 14.60
CA SER A 65 -7.46 3.14 14.82
C SER A 65 -7.89 1.90 14.04
N THR A 66 -6.96 0.95 13.91
CA THR A 66 -7.21 -0.40 13.38
C THR A 66 -8.29 -1.14 14.19
N GLU A 67 -8.31 -0.99 15.52
CA GLU A 67 -9.41 -1.52 16.35
C GLU A 67 -10.77 -0.98 15.91
N GLU A 68 -10.88 0.33 15.71
CA GLU A 68 -12.13 0.96 15.30
C GLU A 68 -12.57 0.49 13.91
N LEU A 69 -11.64 0.38 12.95
CA LEU A 69 -11.91 -0.18 11.62
C LEU A 69 -12.61 -1.52 11.73
N PHE A 70 -12.05 -2.46 12.49
CA PHE A 70 -12.61 -3.81 12.62
C PHE A 70 -13.95 -3.81 13.35
N ARG A 71 -14.09 -3.03 14.44
CA ARG A 71 -15.38 -2.89 15.14
C ARG A 71 -16.49 -2.34 14.23
N MET A 72 -16.19 -1.31 13.44
CA MET A 72 -17.17 -0.74 12.51
C MET A 72 -17.56 -1.74 11.42
N ASN A 73 -16.64 -2.59 10.99
CA ASN A 73 -16.90 -3.68 10.05
C ASN A 73 -17.58 -4.92 10.68
N GLY A 74 -17.87 -4.90 11.99
CA GLY A 74 -18.65 -5.94 12.67
C GLY A 74 -17.83 -7.09 13.24
N PHE A 75 -16.52 -6.91 13.40
CA PHE A 75 -15.67 -7.88 14.09
C PHE A 75 -15.74 -7.67 15.60
N ASP A 76 -16.02 -8.77 16.33
CA ASP A 76 -15.89 -8.80 17.79
C ASP A 76 -14.43 -9.03 18.23
N TYR A 77 -13.66 -9.74 17.39
CA TYR A 77 -12.24 -10.04 17.60
C TYR A 77 -11.54 -10.26 16.26
N GLU A 78 -10.39 -9.60 16.10
CA GLU A 78 -9.41 -9.79 15.03
C GLU A 78 -8.02 -9.49 15.61
N PRO A 79 -6.99 -10.33 15.44
CA PRO A 79 -5.67 -10.11 16.06
C PRO A 79 -5.06 -8.73 15.81
N LEU A 80 -5.26 -8.14 14.64
CA LEU A 80 -4.78 -6.81 14.29
C LEU A 80 -5.42 -5.67 15.10
N MET A 81 -6.52 -5.92 15.81
CA MET A 81 -7.12 -4.95 16.72
C MET A 81 -6.25 -4.66 17.95
N PHE A 82 -5.27 -5.54 18.26
CA PHE A 82 -4.51 -5.49 19.50
C PHE A 82 -2.99 -5.33 19.27
N THR A 83 -2.57 -4.93 18.07
CA THR A 83 -1.17 -4.56 17.78
C THR A 83 -0.83 -3.23 18.44
N GLU A 84 0.45 -3.00 18.77
CA GLU A 84 0.88 -1.72 19.36
C GLU A 84 0.67 -0.57 18.37
N GLU A 85 1.03 -0.81 17.10
CA GLU A 85 0.72 0.09 16.00
C GLU A 85 -0.77 -0.03 15.65
N GLN A 86 -1.54 0.95 16.11
CA GLN A 86 -2.97 1.09 15.87
C GLN A 86 -3.26 1.87 14.58
N THR A 87 -2.48 1.59 13.53
CA THR A 87 -2.58 2.22 12.20
C THR A 87 -2.60 1.16 11.11
N GLY A 88 -3.34 1.41 10.03
CA GLY A 88 -3.50 0.45 8.94
C GLY A 88 -4.62 0.86 8.01
N GLY A 89 -4.82 0.09 6.95
CA GLY A 89 -5.79 0.40 5.91
C GLY A 89 -6.22 -0.82 5.11
N MET A 90 -7.27 -0.62 4.32
CA MET A 90 -7.71 -1.59 3.34
C MET A 90 -8.53 -0.91 2.23
N ALA A 91 -8.20 -1.20 0.99
CA ALA A 91 -9.01 -0.83 -0.16
C ALA A 91 -9.96 -1.98 -0.58
N GLU A 92 -11.26 -1.82 -0.37
CA GLU A 92 -12.29 -2.64 -1.03
C GLU A 92 -12.50 -2.17 -2.48
N THR A 93 -11.53 -2.49 -3.34
CA THR A 93 -11.43 -1.99 -4.72
C THR A 93 -12.68 -2.21 -5.59
N TYR A 94 -13.47 -3.27 -5.35
CA TYR A 94 -14.70 -3.53 -6.11
C TYR A 94 -15.87 -2.60 -5.74
N ASN A 95 -15.94 -2.17 -4.48
CA ASN A 95 -16.98 -1.29 -3.99
C ASN A 95 -16.56 0.18 -4.04
N GLY A 96 -15.28 0.47 -4.33
CA GLY A 96 -14.73 1.82 -4.25
C GLY A 96 -14.77 2.34 -2.81
N ILE A 97 -14.43 1.50 -1.84
CA ILE A 97 -14.37 1.87 -0.43
C ILE A 97 -12.92 1.78 0.04
N LEU A 98 -12.44 2.84 0.69
CA LEU A 98 -11.13 2.92 1.32
C LEU A 98 -11.34 3.02 2.82
N HIS A 99 -10.80 2.06 3.56
CA HIS A 99 -10.76 2.07 5.01
C HIS A 99 -9.42 2.61 5.49
N ALA A 100 -9.43 3.72 6.21
CA ALA A 100 -8.23 4.39 6.69
C ALA A 100 -8.23 4.46 8.21
N ALA A 101 -7.40 3.64 8.84
CA ALA A 101 -7.30 3.53 10.29
C ALA A 101 -6.11 4.31 10.87
N ASN A 102 -5.67 5.36 10.17
CA ASN A 102 -4.54 6.20 10.56
C ASN A 102 -4.98 7.56 11.15
N GLY A 103 -6.28 7.77 11.38
CA GLY A 103 -6.83 8.98 12.00
C GLY A 103 -6.70 10.25 11.15
N THR A 104 -6.46 10.13 9.84
CA THR A 104 -6.21 11.29 8.96
C THR A 104 -6.87 11.14 7.59
N GLU A 105 -7.17 12.25 6.95
CA GLU A 105 -7.67 12.34 5.58
C GLU A 105 -6.59 12.05 4.52
N TRP A 106 -5.34 11.86 4.95
CA TRP A 106 -4.19 11.53 4.11
C TRP A 106 -3.78 10.08 4.26
N TYR A 107 -4.18 9.24 3.30
CA TYR A 107 -3.69 7.87 3.21
C TYR A 107 -3.45 7.41 1.76
N PRO A 108 -2.40 7.93 1.12
CA PRO A 108 -2.14 7.71 -0.30
C PRO A 108 -1.85 6.24 -0.66
N HIS A 109 -1.29 5.44 0.27
CA HIS A 109 -1.01 4.01 0.05
C HIS A 109 -2.26 3.28 -0.47
N GLU A 110 -3.38 3.40 0.23
CA GLU A 110 -4.62 2.71 -0.12
C GLU A 110 -5.25 3.24 -1.42
N VAL A 111 -5.03 4.52 -1.76
CA VAL A 111 -5.49 5.08 -3.03
C VAL A 111 -4.75 4.44 -4.21
N VAL A 112 -3.46 4.10 -4.03
CA VAL A 112 -2.69 3.40 -5.08
C VAL A 112 -3.32 2.06 -5.43
N HIS A 113 -3.83 1.30 -4.45
CA HIS A 113 -4.50 0.01 -4.69
C HIS A 113 -5.73 0.16 -5.60
N LEU A 114 -6.54 1.21 -5.42
CA LEU A 114 -7.70 1.48 -6.26
C LEU A 114 -7.30 1.64 -7.74
N TYR A 115 -6.26 2.43 -8.02
CA TYR A 115 -5.79 2.64 -9.39
C TYR A 115 -5.01 1.44 -9.94
N ALA A 116 -4.18 0.78 -9.13
CA ALA A 116 -3.42 -0.38 -9.52
C ALA A 116 -4.33 -1.55 -9.94
N ARG A 117 -5.51 -1.66 -9.31
CA ARG A 117 -6.53 -2.64 -9.66
C ARG A 117 -7.04 -2.49 -11.09
N ASP A 118 -7.31 -1.27 -11.51
CA ASP A 118 -7.80 -0.99 -12.86
C ASP A 118 -6.65 -1.01 -13.89
N ALA A 119 -5.45 -0.54 -13.51
CA ALA A 119 -4.28 -0.52 -14.39
C ALA A 119 -3.70 -1.91 -14.67
N TYR A 120 -3.68 -2.79 -13.67
CA TYR A 120 -3.01 -4.09 -13.75
C TYR A 120 -3.84 -5.21 -13.08
N PRO A 121 -4.91 -5.70 -13.73
CA PRO A 121 -5.84 -6.68 -13.13
C PRO A 121 -5.22 -8.03 -12.73
N GLU A 122 -4.12 -8.41 -13.40
CA GLU A 122 -3.43 -9.69 -13.21
C GLU A 122 -2.10 -9.56 -12.43
N ARG A 123 -1.87 -8.41 -11.77
CA ARG A 123 -0.64 -8.13 -11.03
C ARG A 123 -0.44 -9.06 -9.84
N HIS A 124 0.81 -9.19 -9.43
CA HIS A 124 1.16 -9.92 -8.22
C HIS A 124 0.88 -9.04 -6.99
N TYR A 125 0.21 -9.57 -5.97
CA TYR A 125 -0.14 -8.82 -4.75
C TYR A 125 1.08 -8.15 -4.12
N TRP A 126 2.18 -8.89 -3.94
CA TRP A 126 3.40 -8.33 -3.34
C TRP A 126 4.02 -7.18 -4.16
N LEU A 127 3.94 -7.21 -5.49
CA LEU A 127 4.41 -6.10 -6.32
C LEU A 127 3.46 -4.91 -6.27
N GLU A 128 2.15 -5.15 -6.13
CA GLU A 128 1.17 -4.11 -5.84
C GLU A 128 1.47 -3.41 -4.51
N GLU A 129 1.74 -4.14 -3.44
CA GLU A 129 2.16 -3.56 -2.15
C GLU A 129 3.43 -2.71 -2.30
N GLY A 130 4.36 -3.16 -3.15
CA GLY A 130 5.53 -2.39 -3.53
C GLY A 130 5.19 -1.09 -4.25
N LEU A 131 4.26 -1.12 -5.20
CA LEU A 131 3.82 0.06 -5.94
C LEU A 131 3.12 1.06 -5.00
N ALA A 132 2.26 0.57 -4.12
CA ALA A 132 1.60 1.37 -3.09
C ALA A 132 2.62 1.99 -2.11
N THR A 133 3.62 1.22 -1.69
CA THR A 133 4.70 1.72 -0.82
C THR A 133 5.59 2.74 -1.54
N TYR A 134 5.88 2.53 -2.83
CA TYR A 134 6.71 3.44 -3.61
C TYR A 134 6.03 4.79 -3.82
N LEU A 135 4.76 4.80 -4.22
CA LEU A 135 4.03 6.02 -4.56
C LEU A 135 3.37 6.69 -3.34
N GLY A 136 2.88 5.90 -2.38
CA GLY A 136 2.12 6.36 -1.23
C GLY A 136 2.83 6.19 0.12
N GLY A 137 4.02 5.59 0.17
CA GLY A 137 4.65 5.22 1.44
C GLY A 137 3.93 4.08 2.14
N SER A 138 4.31 3.72 3.36
CA SER A 138 3.62 2.74 4.20
C SER A 138 3.55 3.30 5.62
N ILE A 139 2.46 3.04 6.35
CA ILE A 139 2.21 3.55 7.72
C ILE A 139 2.55 5.04 7.94
N GLY A 140 2.33 5.89 6.92
CA GLY A 140 2.62 7.32 6.98
C GLY A 140 4.09 7.71 6.74
N GLN A 141 4.97 6.76 6.43
CA GLN A 141 6.38 6.99 6.13
C GLN A 141 6.69 6.73 4.65
N PRO A 142 7.57 7.51 4.00
CA PRO A 142 7.96 7.29 2.61
C PRO A 142 8.85 6.05 2.45
N LEU A 143 8.88 5.46 1.26
CA LEU A 143 9.72 4.28 0.94
C LEU A 143 11.18 4.44 1.41
N GLU A 144 11.80 5.60 1.14
CA GLU A 144 13.20 5.85 1.50
C GLU A 144 13.46 5.73 3.02
N TRP A 145 12.49 6.10 3.85
CA TRP A 145 12.59 5.93 5.29
C TRP A 145 12.63 4.45 5.67
N HIS A 146 11.79 3.61 5.07
CA HIS A 146 11.82 2.17 5.28
C HIS A 146 13.14 1.56 4.79
N LEU A 147 13.61 1.91 3.59
CA LEU A 147 14.85 1.38 3.03
C LEU A 147 16.08 1.71 3.91
N LYS A 148 16.16 2.92 4.48
CA LYS A 148 17.20 3.29 5.46
C LYS A 148 17.14 2.49 6.76
N ARG A 149 15.96 2.06 7.19
CA ARG A 149 15.82 1.18 8.35
C ARG A 149 16.28 -0.23 8.03
N ILE A 150 15.87 -0.75 6.87
CA ILE A 150 16.26 -2.07 6.41
C ILE A 150 17.78 -2.15 6.22
N ALA A 151 18.40 -1.14 5.60
CA ALA A 151 19.86 -1.10 5.42
C ALA A 151 20.60 -1.20 6.76
N ARG A 152 20.17 -0.45 7.78
CA ARG A 152 20.74 -0.57 9.15
C ARG A 152 20.48 -1.91 9.82
N HIS A 153 19.43 -2.62 9.42
CA HIS A 153 19.06 -3.93 9.95
C HIS A 153 19.84 -5.08 9.29
N LEU A 154 20.32 -4.90 8.05
CA LEU A 154 21.05 -5.92 7.29
C LEU A 154 22.27 -6.46 8.03
N ASP A 155 23.03 -5.59 8.69
CA ASP A 155 24.26 -5.97 9.39
C ASP A 155 24.00 -6.96 10.55
N ALA A 156 22.79 -6.93 11.11
CA ALA A 156 22.39 -7.79 12.22
C ALA A 156 21.67 -9.08 11.77
N HIS A 157 21.20 -9.16 10.53
CA HIS A 157 20.33 -10.24 10.03
C HIS A 157 20.74 -10.76 8.63
N PRO A 158 21.94 -11.36 8.52
CA PRO A 158 22.45 -11.88 7.24
C PRO A 158 21.70 -13.11 6.72
N ASP A 159 20.89 -13.74 7.57
CA ASP A 159 20.18 -15.01 7.35
C ASP A 159 18.78 -14.86 6.72
N LEU A 160 18.31 -13.63 6.51
CA LEU A 160 17.03 -13.37 5.86
C LEU A 160 16.99 -13.96 4.43
N PRO A 161 15.85 -14.49 3.97
CA PRO A 161 15.72 -15.19 2.69
C PRO A 161 15.68 -14.23 1.49
N TRP A 162 16.73 -13.44 1.28
CA TRP A 162 16.78 -12.41 0.23
C TRP A 162 16.58 -12.95 -1.20
N GLY A 163 16.88 -14.23 -1.45
CA GLY A 163 16.59 -14.90 -2.73
C GLY A 163 15.11 -15.23 -2.95
N ARG A 164 14.27 -15.16 -1.89
CA ARG A 164 12.82 -15.37 -1.93
C ARG A 164 12.11 -14.21 -1.24
N PRO A 165 12.20 -12.99 -1.79
CA PRO A 165 11.76 -11.77 -1.11
C PRO A 165 10.25 -11.73 -0.76
N TRP A 166 9.41 -12.56 -1.39
CA TRP A 166 8.01 -12.75 -1.00
C TRP A 166 7.83 -13.49 0.33
N GLU A 167 8.83 -14.27 0.77
CA GLU A 167 8.85 -14.95 2.07
C GLU A 167 9.36 -14.06 3.21
N LEU A 168 9.83 -12.84 2.91
CA LEU A 168 10.22 -11.90 3.96
C LEU A 168 9.02 -11.59 4.86
N THR A 169 9.28 -11.14 6.07
CA THR A 169 8.22 -10.80 7.03
C THR A 169 8.40 -9.37 7.52
N LYS A 170 7.51 -8.95 8.40
CA LYS A 170 7.67 -7.69 9.12
C LYS A 170 8.98 -7.71 9.91
N MET A 171 9.75 -6.63 9.77
CA MET A 171 10.94 -6.36 10.59
C MET A 171 10.50 -6.01 12.02
N ASP A 172 9.43 -5.22 12.12
CA ASP A 172 8.75 -4.79 13.33
C ASP A 172 7.35 -4.28 12.94
N ASP A 173 6.60 -3.71 13.89
CA ASP A 173 5.23 -3.23 13.66
C ASP A 173 5.14 -2.10 12.63
N THR A 174 6.28 -1.54 12.22
CA THR A 174 6.34 -0.35 11.38
C THR A 174 6.94 -0.58 9.99
N THR A 175 7.84 -1.55 9.79
CA THR A 175 8.38 -1.86 8.45
C THR A 175 8.09 -3.31 8.08
N ASP A 176 7.29 -3.51 7.02
CA ASP A 176 7.21 -4.79 6.31
C ASP A 176 8.35 -4.87 5.28
N LEU A 177 9.27 -5.84 5.48
CA LEU A 177 10.43 -6.02 4.59
C LEU A 177 9.97 -6.32 3.17
N ARG A 178 8.92 -7.12 2.99
CA ARG A 178 8.40 -7.45 1.65
C ARG A 178 7.97 -6.18 0.94
N TYR A 179 7.21 -5.33 1.60
CA TYR A 179 6.59 -4.16 0.98
C TYR A 179 7.66 -3.16 0.56
N ALA A 180 8.61 -2.88 1.45
CA ALA A 180 9.73 -1.99 1.16
C ALA A 180 10.65 -2.55 0.06
N VAL A 181 10.93 -3.86 0.04
CA VAL A 181 11.75 -4.48 -1.02
C VAL A 181 11.03 -4.47 -2.37
N ALA A 182 9.72 -4.75 -2.42
CA ALA A 182 8.97 -4.56 -3.66
C ALA A 182 8.93 -3.08 -4.10
N GLY A 183 8.81 -2.16 -3.15
CA GLY A 183 8.90 -0.72 -3.42
C GLY A 183 10.25 -0.32 -3.98
N LEU A 184 11.34 -0.94 -3.52
CA LEU A 184 12.68 -0.76 -4.10
C LEU A 184 12.71 -1.21 -5.57
N PHE A 185 12.10 -2.36 -5.91
CA PHE A 185 12.02 -2.78 -7.32
C PHE A 185 11.22 -1.80 -8.18
N MET A 186 10.08 -1.29 -7.68
CA MET A 186 9.29 -0.28 -8.38
C MET A 186 10.08 1.01 -8.61
N LYS A 187 10.78 1.49 -7.57
CA LYS A 187 11.67 2.64 -7.67
C LYS A 187 12.76 2.43 -8.71
N LEU A 188 13.46 1.29 -8.68
CA LEU A 188 14.53 0.99 -9.62
C LEU A 188 14.03 0.87 -11.06
N ALA A 189 12.81 0.34 -11.26
CA ALA A 189 12.19 0.27 -12.57
C ALA A 189 11.80 1.66 -13.10
N ASP A 190 11.24 2.52 -12.25
CA ASP A 190 10.92 3.91 -12.59
C ASP A 190 12.19 4.72 -12.90
N GLU A 191 13.28 4.51 -12.15
CA GLU A 191 14.57 5.17 -12.43
C GLU A 191 15.21 4.70 -13.74
N LYS A 192 15.01 3.43 -14.11
CA LYS A 192 15.58 2.84 -15.33
C LYS A 192 14.81 3.26 -16.59
N GLU A 193 13.48 3.20 -16.55
CA GLU A 193 12.62 3.36 -17.76
C GLU A 193 11.37 4.22 -17.53
N GLY A 194 11.24 4.88 -16.38
CA GLY A 194 10.03 5.61 -16.00
C GLY A 194 8.83 4.67 -15.82
N GLN A 195 7.63 5.20 -16.12
CA GLN A 195 6.39 4.43 -16.04
C GLN A 195 6.43 3.12 -16.84
N ARG A 196 7.16 3.07 -17.96
CA ARG A 196 7.30 1.84 -18.76
C ARG A 196 7.95 0.70 -17.98
N GLY A 197 8.88 1.01 -17.08
CA GLY A 197 9.49 0.03 -16.20
C GLY A 197 8.51 -0.53 -15.19
N ILE A 198 7.70 0.35 -14.57
CA ILE A 198 6.62 -0.07 -13.67
C ILE A 198 5.60 -0.94 -14.42
N ASP A 199 5.13 -0.49 -15.60
CA ASP A 199 4.19 -1.23 -16.42
C ASP A 199 4.73 -2.62 -16.77
N HIS A 200 6.03 -2.73 -17.11
CA HIS A 200 6.66 -4.01 -17.39
C HIS A 200 6.57 -4.96 -16.19
N LEU A 201 6.99 -4.50 -15.00
CA LEU A 201 6.93 -5.35 -13.80
C LEU A 201 5.49 -5.77 -13.48
N MET A 202 4.56 -4.83 -13.48
CA MET A 202 3.18 -5.06 -13.06
C MET A 202 2.36 -5.90 -14.05
N LEU A 203 2.56 -5.71 -15.37
CA LEU A 203 1.83 -6.45 -16.39
C LEU A 203 2.38 -7.86 -16.62
N GLN A 204 3.67 -8.08 -16.38
CA GLN A 204 4.31 -9.37 -16.66
C GLN A 204 4.31 -10.33 -15.47
N SER A 205 4.16 -9.82 -14.24
CA SER A 205 4.33 -10.61 -13.01
C SER A 205 3.32 -11.74 -12.84
N GLY A 206 2.13 -11.63 -13.43
CA GLY A 206 1.02 -12.54 -13.14
C GLY A 206 0.68 -12.60 -11.65
N ARG A 207 -0.08 -13.63 -11.26
CA ARG A 207 -0.53 -13.84 -9.86
C ARG A 207 0.29 -14.87 -9.09
N GLU A 208 1.24 -15.54 -9.72
CA GLU A 208 2.07 -16.58 -9.10
C GLU A 208 3.44 -16.05 -8.67
N ASP A 209 3.90 -16.43 -7.47
CA ASP A 209 5.20 -16.02 -6.93
C ASP A 209 6.35 -16.32 -7.92
N SER A 210 6.34 -17.53 -8.49
CA SER A 210 7.37 -18.00 -9.44
C SER A 210 7.45 -17.12 -10.69
N ARG A 211 6.31 -16.64 -11.20
CA ARG A 211 6.24 -15.77 -12.36
C ARG A 211 6.73 -14.36 -12.01
N SER A 212 6.31 -13.83 -10.86
CA SER A 212 6.76 -12.50 -10.40
C SER A 212 8.28 -12.46 -10.22
N TYR A 213 8.87 -13.55 -9.70
CA TYR A 213 10.31 -13.71 -9.56
C TYR A 213 11.03 -13.70 -10.90
N GLN A 214 10.62 -14.55 -11.84
CA GLN A 214 11.22 -14.62 -13.18
C GLN A 214 11.23 -13.28 -13.90
N VAL A 215 10.18 -12.47 -13.71
CA VAL A 215 10.10 -11.12 -14.29
C VAL A 215 11.14 -10.19 -13.69
N LEU A 216 11.31 -10.20 -12.37
CA LEU A 216 12.34 -9.39 -11.70
C LEU A 216 13.74 -9.79 -12.15
N GLU A 217 14.02 -11.11 -12.22
CA GLU A 217 15.31 -11.61 -12.66
C GLU A 217 15.64 -11.21 -14.10
N ALA A 218 14.67 -11.36 -14.99
CA ALA A 218 14.83 -10.99 -16.39
C ALA A 218 14.97 -9.46 -16.56
N TYR A 219 14.22 -8.66 -15.80
CA TYR A 219 14.24 -7.21 -15.93
C TYR A 219 15.53 -6.57 -15.36
N PHE A 220 16.06 -7.13 -14.27
CA PHE A 220 17.27 -6.63 -13.60
C PHE A 220 18.54 -7.41 -13.94
N ASP A 221 18.46 -8.44 -14.79
CA ASP A 221 19.58 -9.27 -15.24
C ASP A 221 20.36 -9.90 -14.06
N THR A 222 19.63 -10.39 -13.06
CA THR A 222 20.25 -10.96 -11.84
C THR A 222 20.54 -12.45 -11.98
N GLY A 223 19.83 -13.15 -12.86
CA GLY A 223 19.83 -14.61 -12.97
C GLY A 223 19.23 -15.33 -11.73
N PRO A 224 19.04 -16.67 -11.81
CA PRO A 224 18.28 -17.52 -10.88
C PRO A 224 18.64 -17.44 -9.38
N GLU A 225 19.89 -17.06 -9.07
CA GLU A 225 20.43 -17.04 -7.70
C GLU A 225 20.90 -15.64 -7.28
N GLY A 226 20.78 -14.65 -8.17
CA GLY A 226 21.40 -13.33 -7.98
C GLY A 226 20.49 -12.27 -7.37
N LEU A 227 19.16 -12.50 -7.29
CA LEU A 227 18.23 -11.46 -6.84
C LEU A 227 18.50 -11.02 -5.40
N GLY A 228 18.84 -11.96 -4.51
CA GLY A 228 19.16 -11.63 -3.12
C GLY A 228 20.39 -10.73 -2.98
N ASN A 229 21.48 -11.08 -3.69
CA ASN A 229 22.70 -10.26 -3.74
C ASN A 229 22.41 -8.89 -4.35
N PHE A 230 21.58 -8.83 -5.40
CA PHE A 230 21.16 -7.58 -6.00
C PHE A 230 20.40 -6.69 -5.01
N ILE A 231 19.42 -7.24 -4.27
CA ILE A 231 18.68 -6.50 -3.25
C ILE A 231 19.64 -5.93 -2.20
N GLN A 232 20.51 -6.76 -1.64
CA GLN A 232 21.48 -6.34 -0.63
C GLN A 232 22.42 -5.24 -1.17
N GLN A 233 22.93 -5.40 -2.39
CA GLN A 233 23.76 -4.39 -3.04
C GLN A 233 23.02 -3.05 -3.18
N LYS A 234 21.74 -3.07 -3.56
CA LYS A 234 20.93 -1.86 -3.73
C LYS A 234 20.56 -1.21 -2.40
N LEU A 235 20.26 -2.00 -1.38
CA LEU A 235 20.09 -1.52 0.00
C LEU A 235 21.37 -0.90 0.55
N GLY A 236 22.55 -1.34 0.08
CA GLY A 236 23.86 -0.73 0.33
C GLY A 236 23.92 0.78 0.11
N ALA A 237 23.09 1.32 -0.79
CA ALA A 237 23.02 2.77 -1.07
C ALA A 237 22.26 3.59 0.00
N TYR A 238 21.67 2.93 0.99
CA TYR A 238 20.84 3.54 2.04
C TYR A 238 21.49 3.50 3.44
N HIS A 239 22.77 3.12 3.53
CA HIS A 239 23.58 3.24 4.75
C HIS A 239 24.00 4.69 5.01
#